data_AF-A0A2V5X9U1-F1
#
_entry.id   AF-A0A2V5X9U1-F1
#
_cell.length_a   1.000
_cell.length_b   1.000
_cell.length_c   1.000
_cell.angle_alpha   90.00
_cell.angle_beta   90.00
_cell.angle_gamma   90.00
#
_symmetry.space_group_name_H-M   'P 1'
#
loop_
_entity.id
_entity.type
_entity.pdbx_description
1 polymer ?
#
loop_
_entity_poly.entity_id
_entity_poly.type
_entity_poly.pdbx_seq_one_letter_code
_entity_poly.pdbx_strand_id
1 'polypeptide(L)'
;RGPIAFLLDQAQIMNPILFPLWLGGLIWLFLGHEGRRFRVLGIVYIVLLATFIVLRGKNYYLASIYPLLFAAGAVGLENITNTRGKSVRAVYAILVLASTIILAPTVSPILSPEAVVAYQKMLGFAPPKAENQSTGPLPQYFADEFGWEEMARETARVYKSLSPEEQSRTAIFANSYGQAGAIDFFGPRFGLPKSICNHQSYWLWGPRDYDGSIVIVLGSDGSGDREHFRSVEAVGRAEHPYSRRDEHFDIFLCRGLTGDLHQFWPRIKKYD
;
A
#
# COMPACT_ATOMS: atom_id res chain seq x y z
N ARG A 1 4.57 2.02 16.31
CA ARG A 1 6.05 1.97 16.38
C ARG A 1 6.50 3.03 17.39
N GLY A 2 7.58 2.80 18.14
CA GLY A 2 8.17 3.85 18.98
C GLY A 2 9.00 4.85 18.15
N PRO A 3 9.39 6.02 18.71
CA PRO A 3 10.15 7.05 17.98
C PRO A 3 11.47 6.53 17.39
N ILE A 4 12.23 5.73 18.15
CA ILE A 4 13.51 5.17 17.71
C ILE A 4 13.30 4.22 16.52
N ALA A 5 12.30 3.33 16.61
CA ALA A 5 11.97 2.42 15.52
C ALA A 5 11.55 3.18 14.26
N PHE A 6 10.81 4.29 14.40
CA PHE A 6 10.44 5.13 13.26
C PHE A 6 11.67 5.75 12.57
N LEU A 7 12.64 6.24 13.34
CA LEU A 7 13.91 6.78 12.83
C LEU A 7 14.77 5.71 12.13
N LEU A 8 14.82 4.49 12.68
CA LEU A 8 15.50 3.37 12.03
C LEU A 8 14.84 3.01 10.69
N ASP A 9 13.51 2.99 10.64
CA ASP A 9 12.76 2.80 9.38
C ASP A 9 13.15 3.87 8.36
N GLN A 10 13.33 5.13 8.77
CA GLN A 10 13.74 6.20 7.86
C GLN A 10 15.09 5.92 7.19
N ALA A 11 16.08 5.50 8.00
CA ALA A 11 17.40 5.16 7.48
C ALA A 11 17.34 3.97 6.52
N GLN A 12 16.48 2.98 6.81
CA GLN A 12 16.29 1.81 5.97
C GLN A 12 15.58 2.13 4.64
N ILE A 13 14.49 2.88 4.66
CA ILE A 13 13.68 3.21 3.47
C ILE A 13 14.47 4.12 2.52
N MET A 14 15.26 5.05 3.06
CA MET A 14 16.01 6.03 2.26
C MET A 14 17.36 5.53 1.75
N ASN A 15 17.62 4.22 1.78
CA ASN A 15 18.93 3.59 1.64
C ASN A 15 19.86 3.93 2.84
N PRO A 16 20.26 2.92 3.65
CA PRO A 16 21.12 3.13 4.82
C PRO A 16 22.40 3.91 4.54
N ILE A 17 22.98 3.79 3.34
CA ILE A 17 24.23 4.47 3.02
C ILE A 17 24.06 5.99 2.88
N LEU A 18 22.83 6.47 2.62
CA LEU A 18 22.51 7.89 2.58
C LEU A 18 22.29 8.48 3.98
N PHE A 19 22.28 7.66 5.03
CA PHE A 19 22.12 8.11 6.42
C PHE A 19 23.09 9.21 6.84
N PRO A 20 24.41 9.06 6.66
CA PRO A 20 25.36 10.11 7.01
C PRO A 20 25.13 11.39 6.21
N LEU A 21 24.68 11.29 4.95
CA LEU A 21 24.45 12.46 4.10
C LEU A 21 23.24 13.27 4.57
N TRP A 22 22.08 12.64 4.78
CA TRP A 22 20.89 13.39 5.20
C TRP A 22 21.01 13.89 6.64
N LEU A 23 21.63 13.12 7.54
CA LEU A 23 21.91 13.57 8.90
C LEU A 23 22.91 14.73 8.88
N GLY A 24 23.98 14.63 8.08
CA GLY A 24 24.92 15.71 7.85
C GLY A 24 24.26 16.96 7.27
N GLY A 25 23.29 16.78 6.36
CA GLY A 25 22.48 17.86 5.82
C GLY A 25 21.65 18.56 6.88
N LEU A 26 20.98 17.78 7.74
CA LEU A 26 20.23 18.34 8.88
C LEU A 26 21.14 19.14 9.81
N ILE A 27 22.32 18.60 10.15
CA ILE A 27 23.33 19.29 10.98
C ILE A 27 23.80 20.57 10.28
N TRP A 28 24.10 20.51 8.98
CA TRP A 28 24.56 21.67 8.22
C TRP A 28 23.51 22.78 8.15
N LEU A 29 22.22 22.46 8.01
CA LEU A 29 21.13 23.44 8.03
C LEU A 29 21.09 24.23 9.35
N PHE A 30 21.37 23.60 10.49
CA PHE A 30 21.34 24.28 11.79
C PHE A 30 22.67 24.96 12.16
N LEU A 31 23.79 24.28 11.93
CA LEU A 31 25.10 24.68 12.45
C LEU A 31 26.01 25.31 11.40
N GLY A 32 25.87 24.94 10.12
CA GLY A 32 26.72 25.42 9.02
C GLY A 32 26.50 26.90 8.74
N HIS A 33 27.56 27.67 8.54
CA HIS A 33 27.51 29.14 8.39
C HIS A 33 26.47 29.60 7.34
N GLU A 34 26.54 29.04 6.13
CA GLU A 34 25.58 29.33 5.05
C GLU A 34 24.24 28.59 5.22
N GLY A 35 24.28 27.38 5.80
CA GLY A 35 23.09 26.57 6.05
C GLY A 35 22.06 27.25 6.94
N ARG A 36 22.49 28.20 7.79
CA ARG A 36 21.61 28.99 8.66
C ARG A 36 20.50 29.72 7.90
N ARG A 37 20.76 30.14 6.65
CA ARG A 37 19.77 30.77 5.77
C ARG A 37 18.61 29.84 5.42
N PHE A 38 18.84 28.52 5.49
CA PHE A 38 17.91 27.47 5.09
C PHE A 38 17.37 26.65 6.27
N ARG A 39 17.58 27.08 7.52
CA ARG A 39 17.11 26.38 8.75
C ARG A 39 15.64 26.00 8.71
N VAL A 40 14.81 26.79 8.05
CA VAL A 40 13.38 26.49 7.88
C VAL A 40 13.15 25.09 7.31
N LEU A 41 14.01 24.62 6.40
CA LEU A 41 13.93 23.27 5.83
C LEU A 41 14.16 22.19 6.90
N GLY A 42 15.12 22.40 7.79
CA GLY A 42 15.40 21.51 8.92
C GLY A 42 14.28 21.53 9.96
N ILE A 43 13.69 22.70 10.21
CA ILE A 43 12.53 22.84 11.11
C ILE A 43 11.32 22.09 10.54
N VAL A 44 11.02 22.25 9.24
CA VAL A 44 9.94 21.52 8.58
C VAL A 44 10.16 20.01 8.69
N TYR A 45 11.39 19.53 8.50
CA TYR A 45 11.72 18.12 8.71
C TYR A 45 11.40 17.64 10.13
N ILE A 46 11.88 18.36 11.15
CA ILE A 46 11.64 17.99 12.55
C ILE A 46 10.14 17.99 12.87
N VAL A 47 9.40 19.00 12.41
CA VAL A 47 7.95 19.10 12.64
C VAL A 47 7.20 17.95 11.98
N LEU A 48 7.50 17.63 10.71
CA LEU A 48 6.86 16.51 10.02
C LEU A 48 7.23 15.16 10.65
N LEU A 49 8.51 14.96 10.99
CA LEU A 49 8.97 13.76 11.68
C LEU A 49 8.22 13.57 13.01
N ALA A 50 8.16 14.61 13.84
CA ALA A 50 7.43 14.58 15.11
C ALA A 50 5.94 14.31 14.90
N THR A 51 5.33 14.96 13.91
CA THR A 51 3.92 14.79 13.55
C THR A 51 3.62 13.33 13.19
N PHE A 52 4.41 12.72 12.29
CA PHE A 52 4.17 11.33 11.89
C PHE A 52 4.48 10.32 12.99
N ILE A 53 5.41 10.62 13.91
CA ILE A 53 5.62 9.80 15.10
C ILE A 53 4.41 9.87 16.03
N VAL A 54 3.93 11.07 16.35
CA VAL A 54 2.81 11.31 17.29
C VAL A 54 1.50 10.74 16.74
N LEU A 55 1.20 11.01 15.47
CA LEU A 55 -0.01 10.53 14.79
C LEU A 55 0.09 9.07 14.34
N ARG A 56 1.22 8.39 14.60
CA ARG A 56 1.49 7.02 14.17
C ARG A 56 1.31 6.82 12.65
N GLY A 57 1.75 7.80 11.87
CA GLY A 57 1.71 7.77 10.41
C GLY A 57 2.53 6.63 9.83
N LYS A 58 2.25 6.30 8.56
CA LYS A 58 3.02 5.29 7.84
C LYS A 58 4.46 5.77 7.69
N ASN A 59 5.41 4.84 7.82
CA ASN A 59 6.84 5.17 7.88
C ASN A 59 7.37 5.83 6.59
N TYR A 60 6.72 5.63 5.46
CA TYR A 60 7.09 6.24 4.18
C TYR A 60 6.49 7.63 3.94
N TYR A 61 5.60 8.14 4.81
CA TYR A 61 4.99 9.48 4.61
C TYR A 61 6.01 10.63 4.68
N LEU A 62 7.14 10.41 5.35
CA LEU A 62 8.21 11.40 5.42
C LEU A 62 9.13 11.36 4.17
N ALA A 63 9.01 10.38 3.27
CA ALA A 63 9.95 10.18 2.16
C ALA A 63 10.16 11.43 1.28
N SER A 64 9.10 12.22 1.04
CA SER A 64 9.13 13.38 0.15
C SER A 64 10.05 14.52 0.60
N ILE A 65 10.47 14.58 1.87
CA ILE A 65 11.33 15.65 2.37
C ILE A 65 12.83 15.36 2.21
N TYR A 66 13.20 14.09 2.04
CA TYR A 66 14.60 13.68 2.01
C TYR A 66 15.43 14.28 0.87
N PRO A 67 14.90 14.55 -0.35
CA PRO A 67 15.66 15.26 -1.37
C PRO A 67 16.27 16.58 -0.89
N LEU A 68 15.57 17.32 -0.02
CA LEU A 68 16.06 18.57 0.57
C LEU A 68 17.25 18.32 1.52
N LEU A 69 17.15 17.27 2.35
CA LEU A 69 18.23 16.89 3.26
C LEU A 69 19.44 16.32 2.52
N PHE A 70 19.23 15.58 1.42
CA PHE A 70 20.31 15.10 0.57
C PHE A 70 21.06 16.27 -0.09
N ALA A 71 20.33 17.27 -0.61
CA ALA A 71 20.94 18.47 -1.17
C ALA A 71 21.75 19.25 -0.11
N ALA A 72 21.17 19.49 1.06
CA ALA A 72 21.88 20.13 2.18
C ALA A 72 23.11 19.33 2.61
N GLY A 73 23.00 18.01 2.66
CA GLY A 73 24.08 17.09 2.99
C GLY A 73 25.22 17.13 1.97
N ALA A 74 24.89 17.18 0.69
CA ALA A 74 25.87 17.29 -0.39
C ALA A 74 26.66 18.60 -0.30
N VAL A 75 25.98 19.71 -0.05
CA VAL A 75 26.63 21.02 0.18
C VAL A 75 27.51 20.99 1.44
N GLY A 76 27.02 20.38 2.53
CA GLY A 76 27.81 20.18 3.74
C GLY A 76 29.07 19.35 3.52
N LEU A 77 28.94 18.23 2.81
CA LEU A 77 30.05 17.35 2.45
C LEU A 77 31.07 18.07 1.55
N GLU A 78 30.59 18.84 0.57
CA GLU A 78 31.44 19.67 -0.27
C GLU A 78 32.25 20.67 0.55
N ASN A 79 31.59 21.43 1.42
CA ASN A 79 32.24 22.43 2.27
C ASN A 79 33.38 21.84 3.11
N ILE A 80 33.15 20.68 3.75
CA ILE A 80 34.15 20.03 4.62
C ILE A 80 35.32 19.46 3.81
N THR A 81 35.07 19.01 2.58
CA THR A 81 36.08 18.36 1.73
C THR A 81 36.70 19.29 0.69
N ASN A 82 36.42 20.60 0.74
CA ASN A 82 36.82 21.55 -0.29
C ASN A 82 38.34 21.74 -0.37
N THR A 83 39.03 21.70 0.77
CA THR A 83 40.48 21.89 0.86
C THR A 83 41.24 20.57 0.87
N ARG A 84 40.70 19.52 1.52
CA ARG A 84 41.30 18.18 1.61
C ARG A 84 40.23 17.10 1.48
N GLY A 85 40.59 15.94 0.92
CA GLY A 85 39.68 14.79 0.86
C GLY A 85 38.63 14.88 -0.26
N LYS A 86 38.89 15.59 -1.36
CA LYS A 86 37.96 15.66 -2.51
C LYS A 86 37.58 14.28 -3.07
N SER A 87 38.49 13.31 -2.99
CA SER A 87 38.23 11.92 -3.39
C SER A 87 37.10 11.28 -2.58
N VAL A 88 36.86 11.69 -1.33
CA VAL A 88 35.77 11.19 -0.48
C VAL A 88 34.42 11.37 -1.17
N ARG A 89 34.22 12.48 -1.90
CA ARG A 89 32.97 12.73 -2.63
C ARG A 89 32.73 11.68 -3.70
N ALA A 90 33.76 11.38 -4.50
CA ALA A 90 33.70 10.37 -5.56
C ALA A 90 33.51 8.96 -4.97
N VAL A 91 34.28 8.61 -3.93
CA VAL A 91 34.13 7.33 -3.23
C VAL A 91 32.70 7.19 -2.67
N TYR A 92 32.18 8.23 -2.02
CA TYR A 92 30.85 8.18 -1.44
C TYR A 92 29.76 8.09 -2.50
N ALA A 93 29.87 8.82 -3.61
CA ALA A 93 28.96 8.68 -4.75
C ALA A 93 28.99 7.26 -5.34
N ILE A 94 30.18 6.67 -5.52
CA ILE A 94 30.33 5.28 -5.98
C ILE A 94 29.64 4.31 -5.01
N LEU A 95 29.82 4.49 -3.71
CA LEU A 95 29.19 3.66 -2.70
C LEU A 95 27.65 3.79 -2.71
N VAL A 96 27.12 5.00 -2.86
CA VAL A 96 25.68 5.25 -3.04
C VAL A 96 25.15 4.53 -4.28
N LEU A 97 25.85 4.64 -5.41
CA LEU A 97 25.49 3.96 -6.65
C LEU A 97 25.52 2.44 -6.49
N ALA A 98 26.61 1.89 -5.93
CA ALA A 98 26.74 0.45 -5.70
C ALA A 98 25.62 -0.08 -4.78
N SER A 99 25.34 0.61 -3.68
CA SER A 99 24.26 0.26 -2.77
C SER A 99 22.89 0.35 -3.45
N THR A 100 22.66 1.38 -4.27
CA THR A 100 21.42 1.54 -5.04
C THR A 100 21.25 0.40 -6.03
N ILE A 101 22.29 0.02 -6.77
CA ILE A 101 22.26 -1.11 -7.72
C ILE A 101 21.93 -2.43 -7.00
N ILE A 102 22.54 -2.67 -5.84
CA ILE A 102 22.29 -3.87 -5.02
C ILE A 102 20.85 -3.87 -4.49
N LEU A 103 20.32 -2.74 -4.03
CA LEU A 103 18.98 -2.69 -3.43
C LEU A 103 17.85 -2.52 -4.46
N ALA A 104 18.15 -2.06 -5.68
CA ALA A 104 17.14 -1.73 -6.69
C ALA A 104 16.14 -2.87 -6.98
N PRO A 105 16.56 -4.16 -7.12
CA PRO A 105 15.62 -5.25 -7.34
C PRO A 105 14.61 -5.47 -6.19
N THR A 106 14.92 -4.99 -4.98
CA THR A 106 14.04 -5.15 -3.82
C THR A 106 12.93 -4.10 -3.77
N VAL A 107 13.08 -2.97 -4.46
CA VAL A 107 12.16 -1.81 -4.40
C VAL A 107 11.58 -1.41 -5.75
N SER A 108 12.10 -1.96 -6.86
CA SER A 108 11.67 -1.69 -8.23
C SER A 108 11.44 -3.01 -8.99
N PRO A 109 10.44 -3.11 -9.88
CA PRO A 109 10.09 -4.34 -10.59
C PRO A 109 11.09 -4.66 -11.71
N ILE A 110 12.32 -4.99 -11.34
CA ILE A 110 13.43 -5.34 -12.25
C ILE A 110 13.49 -6.85 -12.50
N LEU A 111 13.17 -7.64 -11.47
CA LEU A 111 13.20 -9.10 -11.49
C LEU A 111 11.78 -9.67 -11.41
N SER A 112 11.61 -10.93 -11.82
CA SER A 112 10.35 -11.65 -11.59
C SER A 112 10.08 -11.82 -10.09
N PRO A 113 8.82 -12.03 -9.67
CA PRO A 113 8.48 -12.25 -8.27
C PRO A 113 9.30 -13.33 -7.58
N GLU A 114 9.50 -14.48 -8.25
CA GLU A 114 10.31 -15.60 -7.75
C GLU A 114 11.76 -15.17 -7.53
N ALA A 115 12.31 -14.43 -8.49
CA ALA A 115 13.68 -13.94 -8.45
C ALA A 115 13.88 -12.89 -7.35
N VAL A 116 12.90 -11.99 -7.12
CA VAL A 116 12.93 -11.05 -5.98
C VAL A 116 12.96 -11.79 -4.65
N VAL A 117 12.10 -12.79 -4.45
CA VAL A 117 12.06 -13.58 -3.21
C VAL A 117 13.41 -14.28 -2.96
N ALA A 118 13.99 -14.90 -3.99
CA ALA A 118 15.31 -15.53 -3.90
C ALA A 118 16.41 -14.50 -3.59
N TYR A 119 16.35 -13.34 -4.24
CA TYR A 119 17.32 -12.26 -4.07
C TYR A 119 17.29 -11.66 -2.66
N GLN A 120 16.09 -11.41 -2.11
CA GLN A 120 15.91 -10.94 -0.74
C GLN A 120 16.47 -11.93 0.28
N LYS A 121 16.22 -13.23 0.08
CA LYS A 121 16.78 -14.29 0.93
C LYS A 121 18.31 -14.31 0.88
N MET A 122 18.89 -14.15 -0.30
CA MET A 122 20.35 -14.07 -0.49
C MET A 122 20.97 -12.89 0.26
N LEU A 123 20.30 -11.72 0.24
CA LEU A 123 20.76 -10.53 0.95
C LEU A 123 20.53 -10.58 2.48
N GLY A 124 19.82 -11.59 2.98
CA GLY A 124 19.36 -11.61 4.38
C GLY A 124 18.38 -10.47 4.69
N PHE A 125 17.72 -9.93 3.67
CA PHE A 125 16.83 -8.79 3.78
C PHE A 125 15.39 -9.27 3.97
N ALA A 126 14.84 -9.09 5.17
CA ALA A 126 13.42 -9.28 5.39
C ALA A 126 12.65 -8.01 4.97
N PRO A 127 11.58 -8.12 4.16
CA PRO A 127 10.79 -6.97 3.78
C PRO A 127 10.23 -6.27 5.03
N PRO A 128 10.44 -4.95 5.20
CA PRO A 128 9.91 -4.25 6.35
C PRO A 128 8.39 -4.27 6.32
N LYS A 129 7.74 -4.56 7.45
CA LYS A 129 6.29 -4.39 7.58
C LYS A 129 5.98 -2.91 7.49
N ALA A 130 5.31 -2.47 6.43
CA ALA A 130 4.83 -1.09 6.30
C ALA A 130 3.57 -0.87 7.16
N GLU A 131 2.69 -1.87 7.22
CA GLU A 131 1.40 -1.84 7.92
C GLU A 131 1.20 -3.06 8.84
N ASN A 132 0.06 -3.10 9.53
CA ASN A 132 -0.27 -4.14 10.51
C ASN A 132 -0.78 -5.46 9.89
N GLN A 133 -0.55 -5.67 8.58
CA GLN A 133 -1.11 -6.80 7.84
C GLN A 133 -0.16 -8.00 7.75
N SER A 134 -0.74 -9.18 7.50
CA SER A 134 0.02 -10.39 7.22
C SER A 134 0.60 -10.34 5.80
N THR A 135 1.89 -10.05 5.71
CA THR A 135 2.61 -10.02 4.44
C THR A 135 2.76 -11.42 3.85
N GLY A 136 2.69 -11.50 2.52
CA GLY A 136 3.09 -12.68 1.77
C GLY A 136 4.62 -12.80 1.66
N PRO A 137 5.14 -13.59 0.69
CA PRO A 137 6.58 -13.71 0.46
C PRO A 137 7.21 -12.41 -0.11
N LEU A 138 6.39 -11.49 -0.63
CA LEU A 138 6.81 -10.21 -1.15
C LEU A 138 6.58 -9.07 -0.14
N PRO A 139 7.37 -7.98 -0.23
CA PRO A 139 7.04 -6.73 0.45
C PRO A 139 5.69 -6.21 -0.02
N GLN A 140 5.00 -5.49 0.87
CA GLN A 140 3.62 -5.05 0.64
C GLN A 140 3.41 -4.32 -0.68
N TYR A 141 4.31 -3.40 -1.06
CA TYR A 141 4.17 -2.63 -2.31
C TYR A 141 4.22 -3.48 -3.59
N PHE A 142 4.83 -4.67 -3.57
CA PHE A 142 4.71 -5.62 -4.68
C PHE A 142 3.52 -6.56 -4.48
N ALA A 143 3.27 -6.99 -3.25
CA ALA A 143 2.16 -7.89 -2.95
C ALA A 143 0.79 -7.28 -3.31
N ASP A 144 0.66 -5.95 -3.17
CA ASP A 144 -0.55 -5.18 -3.51
C ASP A 144 -0.80 -5.10 -5.03
N GLU A 145 0.11 -5.60 -5.89
CA GLU A 145 -0.06 -5.66 -7.34
C GLU A 145 -0.68 -7.00 -7.83
N PHE A 146 -0.83 -7.99 -6.94
CA PHE A 146 -1.24 -9.35 -7.31
C PHE A 146 -2.66 -9.71 -6.82
N GLY A 147 -3.34 -10.60 -7.54
CA GLY A 147 -4.62 -11.21 -7.15
C GLY A 147 -5.86 -10.43 -7.58
N TRP A 148 -5.73 -9.15 -7.94
CA TRP A 148 -6.86 -8.31 -8.34
C TRP A 148 -7.53 -8.76 -9.63
N GLU A 149 -6.74 -9.14 -10.64
CA GLU A 149 -7.26 -9.63 -11.91
C GLU A 149 -7.93 -11.00 -11.74
N GLU A 150 -7.29 -11.91 -11.00
CA GLU A 150 -7.81 -13.24 -10.68
C GLU A 150 -9.12 -13.14 -9.91
N MET A 151 -9.17 -12.29 -8.88
CA MET A 151 -10.39 -12.01 -8.12
C MET A 151 -11.53 -11.50 -9.03
N ALA A 152 -11.24 -10.55 -9.92
CA ALA A 152 -12.25 -10.05 -10.85
C ALA A 152 -12.71 -11.12 -11.85
N ARG A 153 -11.80 -11.98 -12.31
CA ARG A 153 -12.11 -13.09 -13.21
C ARG A 153 -12.99 -14.14 -12.52
N GLU A 154 -12.67 -14.52 -11.29
CA GLU A 154 -13.48 -15.46 -10.50
C GLU A 154 -14.84 -14.87 -10.15
N THR A 155 -14.91 -13.58 -9.82
CA THR A 155 -16.18 -12.86 -9.65
C THR A 155 -17.01 -12.90 -10.93
N ALA A 156 -16.39 -12.71 -12.09
CA ALA A 156 -17.07 -12.81 -13.38
C ALA A 156 -17.55 -14.22 -13.70
N ARG A 157 -16.81 -15.27 -13.31
CA ARG A 157 -17.26 -16.66 -13.44
C ARG A 157 -18.53 -16.90 -12.63
N VAL A 158 -18.57 -16.44 -11.38
CA VAL A 158 -19.76 -16.53 -10.51
C VAL A 158 -20.91 -15.74 -11.12
N TYR A 159 -20.70 -14.47 -11.48
CA TYR A 159 -21.73 -13.61 -12.06
C TYR A 159 -22.34 -14.21 -13.33
N LYS A 160 -21.52 -14.74 -14.24
CA LYS A 160 -21.98 -15.35 -15.50
C LYS A 160 -22.66 -16.70 -15.34
N SER A 161 -22.53 -17.37 -14.19
CA SER A 161 -23.27 -18.60 -13.89
C SER A 161 -24.73 -18.33 -13.51
N LEU A 162 -25.08 -17.08 -13.19
CA LEU A 162 -26.45 -16.67 -12.90
C LEU A 162 -27.27 -16.54 -14.18
N SER A 163 -28.59 -16.70 -14.09
CA SER A 163 -29.49 -16.43 -15.21
C SER A 163 -29.44 -14.94 -15.63
N PRO A 164 -29.78 -14.59 -16.88
CA PRO A 164 -29.80 -13.18 -17.33
C PRO A 164 -30.64 -12.27 -16.42
N GLU A 165 -31.77 -12.76 -15.94
CA GLU A 165 -32.66 -12.05 -15.02
C GLU A 165 -31.97 -11.78 -13.67
N GLU A 166 -31.28 -12.78 -13.12
CA GLU A 166 -30.53 -12.63 -11.87
C GLU A 166 -29.32 -11.71 -12.04
N GLN A 167 -28.58 -11.83 -13.14
CA GLN A 167 -27.45 -10.95 -13.44
C GLN A 167 -27.87 -9.47 -13.37
N SER A 168 -29.01 -9.13 -13.99
CA SER A 168 -29.52 -7.75 -14.02
C SER A 168 -29.78 -7.15 -12.63
N ARG A 169 -29.98 -7.99 -11.61
CA ARG A 169 -30.27 -7.59 -10.23
C ARG A 169 -29.11 -7.83 -9.27
N THR A 170 -28.03 -8.46 -9.73
CA THR A 170 -26.93 -8.88 -8.86
C THR A 170 -25.96 -7.73 -8.62
N ALA A 171 -25.79 -7.35 -7.36
CA ALA A 171 -24.76 -6.42 -6.93
C ALA A 171 -23.44 -7.15 -6.69
N ILE A 172 -22.30 -6.48 -6.94
CA ILE A 172 -20.98 -6.92 -6.47
C ILE A 172 -20.59 -6.01 -5.32
N PHE A 173 -20.63 -6.54 -4.09
CA PHE A 173 -20.33 -5.81 -2.87
C PHE A 173 -18.90 -6.10 -2.42
N ALA A 174 -18.06 -5.06 -2.37
CA ALA A 174 -16.68 -5.14 -1.92
C ALA A 174 -16.52 -4.52 -0.53
N ASN A 175 -15.91 -5.27 0.39
CA ASN A 175 -15.63 -4.80 1.77
C ASN A 175 -14.37 -3.92 1.86
N SER A 176 -13.59 -3.81 0.78
CA SER A 176 -12.46 -2.88 0.69
C SER A 176 -12.47 -2.08 -0.62
N TYR A 177 -11.99 -0.84 -0.58
CA TYR A 177 -11.88 -0.01 -1.78
C TYR A 177 -10.88 -0.59 -2.81
N GLY A 178 -9.92 -1.42 -2.37
CA GLY A 178 -9.01 -2.13 -3.27
C GLY A 178 -9.76 -3.16 -4.11
N GLN A 179 -10.61 -3.96 -3.47
CA GLN A 179 -11.48 -4.94 -4.13
C GLN A 179 -12.46 -4.25 -5.08
N ALA A 180 -13.09 -3.16 -4.63
CA ALA A 180 -13.99 -2.36 -5.45
C ALA A 180 -13.29 -1.78 -6.68
N GLY A 181 -12.11 -1.18 -6.48
CA GLY A 181 -11.28 -0.63 -7.54
C GLY A 181 -10.85 -1.68 -8.56
N ALA A 182 -10.49 -2.89 -8.11
CA ALA A 182 -10.15 -4.00 -8.98
C ALA A 182 -11.34 -4.46 -9.84
N ILE A 183 -12.55 -4.55 -9.28
CA ILE A 183 -13.76 -4.87 -10.06
C ILE A 183 -14.07 -3.75 -11.06
N ASP A 184 -14.02 -2.49 -10.65
CA ASP A 184 -14.34 -1.36 -11.53
C ASP A 184 -13.31 -1.19 -12.65
N PHE A 185 -12.05 -1.55 -12.41
CA PHE A 185 -10.96 -1.47 -13.39
C PHE A 185 -10.90 -2.70 -14.32
N PHE A 186 -10.86 -3.91 -13.76
CA PHE A 186 -10.72 -5.16 -14.53
C PHE A 186 -12.05 -5.78 -14.96
N GLY A 187 -13.14 -5.53 -14.22
CA GLY A 187 -14.45 -6.11 -14.48
C GLY A 187 -15.05 -5.80 -15.85
N PRO A 188 -14.90 -4.60 -16.44
CA PRO A 188 -15.45 -4.30 -17.76
C PRO A 188 -15.02 -5.28 -18.86
N ARG A 189 -13.75 -5.72 -18.88
CA ARG A 189 -13.27 -6.70 -19.87
C ARG A 189 -13.88 -8.09 -19.68
N PHE A 190 -14.39 -8.38 -18.47
CA PHE A 190 -15.08 -9.61 -18.15
C PHE A 190 -16.60 -9.47 -18.21
N GLY A 191 -17.14 -8.29 -18.55
CA GLY A 191 -18.58 -8.05 -18.61
C GLY A 191 -19.25 -7.90 -17.25
N LEU A 192 -18.50 -7.50 -16.22
CA LEU A 192 -19.06 -7.21 -14.90
C LEU A 192 -19.63 -5.79 -14.84
N PRO A 193 -20.71 -5.58 -14.07
CA PRO A 193 -21.16 -4.23 -13.70
C PRO A 193 -20.17 -3.59 -12.71
N LYS A 194 -20.36 -2.29 -12.45
CA LYS A 194 -19.59 -1.60 -11.40
C LYS A 194 -19.94 -2.16 -10.03
N SER A 195 -18.94 -2.24 -9.16
CA SER A 195 -19.10 -2.62 -7.76
C SER A 195 -19.84 -1.55 -6.96
N ILE A 196 -20.31 -1.99 -5.79
CA ILE A 196 -20.68 -1.15 -4.66
C ILE A 196 -19.73 -1.46 -3.51
N CYS A 197 -19.35 -0.45 -2.73
CA CYS A 197 -18.40 -0.62 -1.64
C CYS A 197 -18.67 0.38 -0.53
N ASN A 198 -18.63 -0.10 0.71
CA ASN A 198 -18.90 0.69 1.91
C ASN A 198 -17.63 1.35 2.51
N HIS A 199 -16.46 1.13 1.91
CA HIS A 199 -15.18 1.55 2.45
C HIS A 199 -14.74 2.92 1.89
N GLN A 200 -14.35 3.85 2.77
CA GLN A 200 -13.89 5.21 2.44
C GLN A 200 -14.83 5.96 1.50
N SER A 201 -14.28 6.73 0.55
CA SER A 201 -15.01 7.52 -0.42
C SER A 201 -15.85 6.68 -1.39
N TYR A 202 -15.57 5.37 -1.53
CA TYR A 202 -16.39 4.49 -2.36
C TYR A 202 -17.84 4.44 -1.87
N TRP A 203 -18.05 4.58 -0.56
CA TRP A 203 -19.37 4.63 0.06
C TRP A 203 -20.26 5.76 -0.48
N LEU A 204 -19.67 6.86 -0.95
CA LEU A 204 -20.41 8.02 -1.48
C LEU A 204 -21.15 7.70 -2.79
N TRP A 205 -20.76 6.64 -3.50
CA TRP A 205 -21.45 6.20 -4.73
C TRP A 205 -22.77 5.48 -4.48
N GLY A 206 -23.06 5.13 -3.22
CA GLY A 206 -24.32 4.50 -2.85
C GLY A 206 -24.45 3.04 -3.31
N PRO A 207 -25.61 2.43 -3.05
CA PRO A 207 -25.95 1.08 -3.51
C PRO A 207 -26.38 1.03 -4.99
N ARG A 208 -26.35 2.16 -5.71
CA ARG A 208 -26.85 2.29 -7.10
C ARG A 208 -28.33 1.89 -7.18
N ASP A 209 -28.73 1.10 -8.18
CA ASP A 209 -30.10 0.62 -8.39
C ASP A 209 -30.33 -0.78 -7.77
N TYR A 210 -29.43 -1.25 -6.90
CA TYR A 210 -29.50 -2.59 -6.32
C TYR A 210 -30.30 -2.61 -5.02
N ASP A 211 -31.23 -3.56 -4.91
CA ASP A 211 -32.09 -3.78 -3.73
C ASP A 211 -31.47 -4.73 -2.68
N GLY A 212 -30.37 -5.42 -3.03
CA GLY A 212 -29.73 -6.44 -2.20
C GLY A 212 -30.35 -7.84 -2.32
N SER A 213 -31.21 -8.07 -3.32
CA SER A 213 -31.84 -9.38 -3.54
C SER A 213 -30.83 -10.48 -3.85
N ILE A 214 -29.79 -10.17 -4.64
CA ILE A 214 -28.66 -11.06 -4.96
C ILE A 214 -27.39 -10.24 -4.87
N VAL A 215 -26.42 -10.69 -4.09
CA VAL A 215 -25.16 -9.99 -3.85
C VAL A 215 -24.00 -10.96 -3.91
N ILE A 216 -23.02 -10.68 -4.77
CA ILE A 216 -21.70 -11.31 -4.70
C ILE A 216 -20.86 -10.50 -3.72
N VAL A 217 -20.51 -11.09 -2.58
CA VAL A 217 -19.75 -10.41 -1.51
C VAL A 217 -18.28 -10.80 -1.60
N LEU A 218 -17.40 -9.78 -1.61
CA LEU A 218 -15.94 -9.89 -1.63
C LEU A 218 -15.35 -9.43 -0.30
N GLY A 219 -14.28 -10.08 0.16
CA GLY A 219 -13.54 -9.68 1.36
C GLY A 219 -14.31 -9.87 2.66
N SER A 220 -15.09 -10.94 2.77
CA SER A 220 -15.86 -11.32 3.96
C SER A 220 -15.47 -12.72 4.44
N ASP A 221 -15.70 -13.03 5.72
CA ASP A 221 -15.66 -14.39 6.26
C ASP A 221 -17.05 -15.06 6.28
N GLY A 222 -18.06 -14.34 5.80
CA GLY A 222 -19.46 -14.77 5.72
C GLY A 222 -20.22 -14.71 7.05
N SER A 223 -19.60 -14.38 8.18
CA SER A 223 -20.27 -14.38 9.50
C SER A 223 -21.39 -13.33 9.53
N GLY A 224 -21.06 -12.06 9.27
CA GLY A 224 -22.05 -10.98 9.18
C GLY A 224 -23.02 -11.14 8.01
N ASP A 225 -22.60 -11.76 6.91
CA ASP A 225 -23.50 -12.02 5.77
C ASP A 225 -24.64 -12.98 6.19
N ARG A 226 -24.35 -14.00 6.99
CA ARG A 226 -25.36 -14.97 7.47
C ARG A 226 -26.37 -14.38 8.44
N GLU A 227 -26.07 -13.23 9.05
CA GLU A 227 -27.02 -12.49 9.89
C GLU A 227 -28.01 -11.66 9.07
N HIS A 228 -27.63 -11.29 7.84
CA HIS A 228 -28.37 -10.35 7.00
C HIS A 228 -28.95 -10.96 5.72
N PHE A 229 -28.60 -12.19 5.36
CA PHE A 229 -29.11 -12.87 4.17
C PHE A 229 -29.74 -14.21 4.50
N ARG A 230 -30.76 -14.60 3.73
CA ARG A 230 -31.43 -15.90 3.88
C ARG A 230 -30.59 -17.08 3.38
N SER A 231 -29.73 -16.86 2.39
CA SER A 231 -28.74 -17.84 1.92
C SER A 231 -27.39 -17.16 1.71
N VAL A 232 -26.33 -17.85 2.11
CA VAL A 232 -24.92 -17.44 1.97
C VAL A 232 -24.11 -18.66 1.58
N GLU A 233 -23.64 -18.69 0.34
CA GLU A 233 -22.90 -19.82 -0.22
C GLU A 233 -21.50 -19.38 -0.66
N ALA A 234 -20.47 -20.10 -0.23
CA ALA A 234 -19.12 -19.90 -0.76
C ALA A 234 -19.05 -20.51 -2.16
N VAL A 235 -18.87 -19.68 -3.19
CA VAL A 235 -18.97 -20.07 -4.61
C VAL A 235 -17.66 -19.87 -5.41
N GLY A 236 -16.64 -19.34 -4.74
CA GLY A 236 -15.32 -19.12 -5.31
C GLY A 236 -14.33 -18.70 -4.24
N ARG A 237 -13.08 -18.49 -4.65
CA ARG A 237 -12.00 -18.07 -3.77
C ARG A 237 -11.07 -17.13 -4.52
N ALA A 238 -10.73 -16.02 -3.89
CA ALA A 238 -9.73 -15.09 -4.38
C ALA A 238 -8.41 -15.38 -3.64
N GLU A 239 -7.38 -15.78 -4.36
CA GLU A 239 -6.04 -15.98 -3.80
C GLU A 239 -4.98 -15.87 -4.88
N HIS A 240 -3.78 -15.46 -4.48
CA HIS A 240 -2.60 -15.48 -5.33
C HIS A 240 -1.35 -15.74 -4.49
N PRO A 241 -0.38 -16.56 -4.93
CA PRO A 241 0.81 -16.89 -4.13
C PRO A 241 1.63 -15.69 -3.67
N TYR A 242 1.61 -14.62 -4.47
CA TYR A 242 2.35 -13.38 -4.23
C TYR A 242 1.52 -12.23 -3.66
N SER A 243 0.19 -12.37 -3.56
CA SER A 243 -0.63 -11.33 -2.93
C SER A 243 -0.47 -11.34 -1.41
N ARG A 244 -0.99 -10.31 -0.76
CA ARG A 244 -1.09 -10.31 0.70
C ARG A 244 -2.00 -11.45 1.18
N ARG A 245 -1.67 -12.02 2.34
CA ARG A 245 -2.42 -13.17 2.90
C ARG A 245 -3.81 -12.78 3.40
N ASP A 246 -4.00 -11.53 3.80
CA ASP A 246 -5.29 -10.97 4.20
C ASP A 246 -6.21 -10.65 3.00
N GLU A 247 -5.70 -10.73 1.77
CA GLU A 247 -6.50 -10.70 0.54
C GLU A 247 -6.83 -12.12 0.02
N HIS A 248 -6.61 -13.16 0.84
CA HIS A 248 -7.06 -14.53 0.54
C HIS A 248 -8.41 -14.75 1.22
N PHE A 249 -9.49 -14.77 0.44
CA PHE A 249 -10.85 -14.88 0.97
C PHE A 249 -11.77 -15.66 0.03
N ASP A 250 -12.85 -16.18 0.60
CA ASP A 250 -13.90 -16.83 -0.18
C ASP A 250 -14.84 -15.77 -0.78
N ILE A 251 -15.33 -16.03 -2.00
CA ILE A 251 -16.34 -15.22 -2.67
C ILE A 251 -17.70 -15.82 -2.31
N PHE A 252 -18.56 -15.02 -1.70
CA PHE A 252 -19.89 -15.47 -1.29
C PHE A 252 -20.96 -15.01 -2.27
N LEU A 253 -21.90 -15.89 -2.61
CA LEU A 253 -23.16 -15.56 -3.25
C LEU A 253 -24.24 -15.51 -2.17
N CYS A 254 -24.74 -14.32 -1.90
CA CYS A 254 -25.72 -14.04 -0.88
C CYS A 254 -27.08 -13.74 -1.52
N ARG A 255 -28.16 -14.28 -0.95
CA ARG A 255 -29.52 -14.14 -1.49
C ARG A 255 -30.53 -13.78 -0.41
N GLY A 256 -31.44 -12.87 -0.77
CA GLY A 256 -32.55 -12.45 0.07
C GLY A 256 -32.09 -11.68 1.30
N LEU A 257 -31.56 -10.47 1.10
CA LEU A 257 -31.26 -9.54 2.19
C LEU A 257 -32.48 -9.33 3.10
N THR A 258 -32.31 -9.41 4.41
CA THR A 258 -33.34 -9.08 5.40
C THR A 258 -33.47 -7.56 5.51
N GLY A 259 -34.29 -6.97 4.65
CA GLY A 259 -34.55 -5.53 4.60
C GLY A 259 -34.27 -4.96 3.22
N ASP A 260 -33.97 -3.66 3.18
CA ASP A 260 -33.66 -2.92 1.95
C ASP A 260 -32.24 -2.38 2.00
N LEU A 261 -31.47 -2.59 0.91
CA LEU A 261 -30.07 -2.18 0.84
C LEU A 261 -29.89 -0.66 0.95
N HIS A 262 -30.81 0.15 0.41
CA HIS A 262 -30.73 1.61 0.53
C HIS A 262 -30.95 2.09 1.97
N GLN A 263 -31.79 1.41 2.73
CA GLN A 263 -31.97 1.68 4.17
C GLN A 263 -30.81 1.16 5.02
N PHE A 264 -30.09 0.15 4.55
CA PHE A 264 -28.91 -0.38 5.23
C PHE A 264 -27.66 0.45 4.96
N TRP A 265 -27.53 1.00 3.74
CA TRP A 265 -26.34 1.70 3.26
C TRP A 265 -25.80 2.81 4.20
N PRO A 266 -26.63 3.67 4.81
CA PRO A 266 -26.13 4.71 5.71
C PRO A 266 -25.46 4.18 6.97
N ARG A 267 -25.74 2.92 7.35
CA ARG A 267 -25.28 2.31 8.61
C ARG A 267 -23.99 1.50 8.45
N ILE A 268 -23.54 1.26 7.23
CA ILE A 268 -22.41 0.36 6.95
C ILE A 268 -21.13 1.07 6.52
N LYS A 269 -21.08 2.41 6.57
CA LYS A 269 -19.87 3.14 6.19
C LYS A 269 -18.68 2.71 7.04
N LYS A 270 -17.60 2.32 6.37
CA LYS A 270 -16.34 1.86 6.97
C LYS A 270 -15.21 2.81 6.58
N TYR A 271 -14.36 3.18 7.53
CA TYR A 271 -13.20 4.06 7.31
C TYR A 271 -11.85 3.34 7.42
N ASP A 272 -11.86 2.05 7.75
CA ASP A 272 -10.68 1.33 8.26
C ASP A 272 -10.22 0.23 7.30
#